data_AF-A0A2E7RXP8-F1
#
_entry.id   AF-A0A2E7RXP8-F1
#
_cell.length_a   1.000
_cell.length_b   1.000
_cell.length_c   1.000
_cell.angle_alpha   90.00
_cell.angle_beta   90.00
_cell.angle_gamma   90.00
#
_symmetry.space_group_name_H-M   'P 1'
#
loop_
_entity.id
_entity.type
_entity.pdbx_description
1 polymer ?
#
loop_
_entity_poly.entity_id
_entity_poly.type
_entity_poly.pdbx_seq_one_letter_code
_entity_poly.pdbx_strand_id
1 'polypeptide(L)' 'MEERRMNRMLVSSAALLIVAAAVSEAADVKSGLRPGQGVSAFNVQDITGPFKGKKLCYR' A
#
# COMPACT_ATOMS: atom_id res chain seq x y z
N MET A 1 32.27 20.75 27.98
CA MET A 1 30.78 20.66 28.06
C MET A 1 30.10 21.01 26.74
N GLU A 2 30.72 21.86 25.90
CA GLU A 2 30.17 22.34 24.63
C GLU A 2 30.06 21.27 23.53
N GLU A 3 31.08 20.41 23.38
CA GLU A 3 31.11 19.32 22.39
C GLU A 3 29.98 18.30 22.59
N ARG A 4 29.70 17.93 23.85
CA ARG A 4 28.56 17.06 24.18
C ARG A 4 27.20 17.71 23.88
N ARG A 5 27.12 19.04 23.94
CA ARG A 5 25.89 19.80 23.62
C ARG A 5 25.69 19.88 22.10
N MET A 6 26.77 20.08 21.34
CA MET A 6 26.75 20.06 19.87
C MET A 6 26.43 18.66 19.32
N ASN A 7 27.05 17.60 19.83
CA ASN A 7 26.70 16.23 19.43
C ASN A 7 25.26 15.88 19.76
N ARG A 8 24.75 16.32 20.92
CA ARG A 8 23.36 16.08 21.30
C ARG A 8 22.37 16.84 20.41
N MET A 9 22.70 18.06 19.98
CA MET A 9 21.93 18.82 18.99
C MET A 9 21.96 18.13 17.62
N LEU A 10 23.13 17.72 17.14
CA LEU A 10 23.29 17.03 15.85
C LEU A 10 22.53 15.70 15.80
N VAL A 11 22.62 14.89 16.86
CA VAL A 11 21.89 13.62 16.97
C VAL A 11 20.37 13.85 17.00
N SER A 12 19.92 14.89 17.70
CA SER A 12 18.48 15.23 17.77
C SER A 12 17.94 15.68 16.41
N SER A 13 18.69 16.52 15.69
CA SER A 13 18.32 16.98 14.35
C SER A 13 18.33 15.84 13.32
N ALA A 14 19.30 14.93 13.40
CA ALA A 14 19.35 13.75 12.54
C ALA A 14 18.15 12.80 12.79
N ALA A 15 17.77 12.60 14.05
CA ALA A 15 16.62 11.76 14.41
C ALA A 15 15.30 12.31 13.84
N LEU A 16 15.10 13.64 13.89
CA LEU A 16 13.92 14.30 13.30
C LEU A 16 13.82 14.10 11.79
N LEU A 17 14.95 14.17 11.08
CA LEU A 17 14.98 13.96 9.62
C LEU A 17 14.65 12.51 9.24
N ILE A 18 15.09 11.52 10.03
CA ILE A 18 14.77 10.11 9.80
C ILE A 18 13.26 9.84 9.98
N VAL A 19 12.64 10.42 11.01
CA VAL A 19 11.19 10.29 11.24
C VAL A 19 10.38 10.96 10.11
N ALA A 20 10.82 12.13 9.63
CA ALA A 20 10.17 12.83 8.53
C ALA A 20 10.28 12.09 7.19
N ALA A 21 11.35 11.31 6.96
CA ALA A 21 11.49 10.49 5.77
C ALA A 21 10.64 9.20 5.83
N ALA A 22 10.41 8.67 7.04
CA ALA A 22 9.66 7.43 7.26
C ALA A 22 8.13 7.58 7.12
N VAL A 23 7.59 8.80 7.06
CA VAL A 23 6.16 9.06 6.81
C VAL A 23 5.79 9.09 5.32
N SER A 24 6.66 8.60 4.44
CA SER A 24 6.39 8.52 3.00
C SER A 24 5.26 7.52 2.70
N GLU A 25 4.11 8.08 2.32
CA GLU A 25 3.03 7.52 1.53
C GLU A 25 2.51 6.13 1.98
N ALA A 26 1.62 6.14 2.98
CA ALA A 26 0.55 5.15 2.96
C ALA A 26 -0.30 5.44 1.72
N ALA A 27 0.00 4.77 0.61
CA ALA A 27 -0.83 4.82 -0.58
C ALA A 27 -2.27 4.53 -0.16
N ASP A 28 -3.16 5.48 -0.38
CA ASP A 28 -4.60 5.32 -0.12
C ASP A 28 -5.03 4.06 -0.86
N VAL A 29 -5.26 2.97 -0.12
CA VAL A 29 -5.63 1.67 -0.69
C VAL A 29 -7.08 1.81 -1.16
N LYS A 30 -7.23 2.38 -2.35
CA LYS A 30 -8.53 2.55 -3.00
C LYS A 30 -9.01 1.18 -3.43
N SER A 31 -10.02 0.69 -2.72
CA SER A 31 -10.72 -0.54 -3.09
C SER A 31 -11.55 -0.33 -4.36
N GLY A 32 -11.51 -1.30 -5.26
CA GLY A 32 -12.37 -1.35 -6.45
C GLY A 32 -11.85 -0.62 -7.69
N LEU A 33 -12.63 -0.75 -8.77
CA LEU A 33 -12.35 -0.10 -10.05
C LEU A 33 -12.73 1.38 -10.01
N ARG A 34 -11.92 2.22 -10.65
CA ARG A 34 -12.23 3.64 -10.80
C ARG A 34 -13.26 3.84 -11.92
N PRO A 35 -14.04 4.93 -11.90
CA PRO A 35 -14.91 5.28 -13.03
C PRO A 35 -14.12 5.30 -14.35
N GLY A 36 -14.64 4.59 -15.36
CA GLY A 36 -14.00 4.45 -16.67
C GLY A 36 -12.93 3.37 -16.79
N GLN A 37 -12.53 2.70 -15.69
CA GLN A 37 -11.67 1.51 -15.77
C GLN A 37 -12.49 0.26 -16.11
N GLY A 38 -12.03 -0.49 -17.11
CA GLY A 38 -12.54 -1.82 -17.41
C GLY A 38 -12.02 -2.86 -16.41
N VAL A 39 -12.78 -3.93 -16.23
CA VAL A 39 -12.33 -5.10 -15.47
C VAL A 39 -11.40 -5.92 -16.36
N SER A 40 -10.26 -6.37 -15.85
CA SER A 40 -9.45 -7.40 -16.53
C SER A 40 -10.17 -8.74 -16.49
N ALA A 41 -9.91 -9.63 -17.45
CA ALA A 41 -10.46 -10.99 -17.38
C ALA A 41 -10.06 -11.69 -16.07
N PHE A 42 -11.00 -12.37 -15.43
CA PHE A 42 -10.80 -13.04 -14.16
C PHE A 42 -11.50 -14.40 -14.13
N ASN A 43 -10.99 -15.29 -13.29
CA ASN A 43 -11.54 -16.63 -13.13
C ASN A 43 -12.49 -16.69 -11.93
N VAL A 44 -13.65 -17.29 -12.13
CA VAL A 44 -14.63 -17.57 -11.09
C VAL A 44 -14.76 -19.08 -10.93
N GLN A 45 -14.77 -19.55 -9.68
CA GLN A 45 -15.18 -20.91 -9.38
C GLN A 45 -16.70 -20.94 -9.28
N ASP A 46 -17.35 -21.72 -10.13
CA ASP A 46 -18.80 -21.85 -10.06
C ASP A 46 -19.20 -22.83 -8.94
N ILE A 47 -19.85 -22.32 -7.89
CA ILE A 47 -20.23 -23.11 -6.69
C ILE A 47 -21.70 -23.51 -6.72
N THR A 48 -22.57 -22.63 -7.19
CA THR A 48 -24.04 -22.82 -7.17
C THR A 48 -24.71 -22.59 -8.52
N GLY A 49 -23.95 -22.16 -9.53
CA GLY A 49 -24.45 -21.90 -10.87
C GLY A 49 -24.57 -23.14 -11.73
N PRO A 50 -25.03 -22.96 -12.98
CA PRO A 50 -25.31 -24.06 -13.91
C PRO A 50 -24.07 -24.86 -14.31
N PHE A 51 -22.87 -24.31 -14.11
CA PHE A 51 -21.60 -24.96 -14.39
C PHE A 51 -20.87 -25.36 -13.09
N LYS A 52 -21.62 -25.62 -12.00
CA LYS A 52 -21.10 -26.02 -10.69
C LYS A 52 -19.90 -26.98 -10.77
N GLY A 53 -18.84 -26.63 -10.04
CA GLY A 53 -17.59 -27.36 -10.00
C GLY A 53 -16.58 -26.95 -11.08
N LYS A 54 -16.97 -26.15 -12.08
CA LYS A 54 -16.06 -25.67 -13.12
C LYS A 54 -15.48 -24.29 -12.78
N LYS A 55 -14.28 -24.04 -13.30
CA LYS A 55 -13.65 -22.72 -13.31
C LYS A 55 -13.99 -22.02 -14.62
N LEU A 56 -14.59 -20.85 -14.53
CA LEU A 56 -15.08 -20.05 -15.65
C LEU A 56 -14.24 -18.79 -15.80
N CYS A 57 -13.97 -18.37 -17.03
CA CYS A 57 -13.35 -17.08 -17.31
C CYS A 57 -14.42 -16.05 -17.63
N TYR A 58 -14.46 -14.96 -16.86
CA TYR A 58 -15.32 -13.80 -17.09
C TYR A 58 -14.43 -12.65 -17.55
N ARG A 59 -14.85 -11.94 -18.58
CA ARG A 59 -14.17 -10.77 -19.12
C ARG A 59 -15.17 -9.65 -19.31
#